data_AF-A0A4R1AU24-F1
#
_entry.id   AF-A0A4R1AU24-F1
#
_cell.length_a   1.000
_cell.length_b   1.000
_cell.length_c   1.000
_cell.angle_alpha   90.00
_cell.angle_beta   90.00
_cell.angle_gamma   90.00
#
_symmetry.space_group_name_H-M   'P 1'
#
loop_
_entity.id
_entity.type
_entity.pdbx_description
1 polymer ?
#
loop_
_entity_poly.entity_id
_entity_poly.type
_entity_poly.pdbx_seq_one_letter_code
_entity_poly.pdbx_strand_id
1 'polypeptide(L)'
;MKILKLTDKVYNQYRENVRGNEHITLDQAVRKLSRNVQLVEEVAPERIKRHLLSVTYSYGNLDIRVLFGTIVSIINHKGEASDWKFPKRRYIELTKEYQIDDDKFNTKRTYNKR
;
A
#
# COMPACT_ATOMS: atom_id res chain seq x y z
N MET A 1 11.80 6.67 7.33
CA MET A 1 10.68 5.71 7.26
C MET A 1 9.61 6.12 8.25
N LYS A 2 8.36 6.28 7.80
CA LYS A 2 7.22 6.59 8.67
C LYS A 2 6.27 5.40 8.72
N ILE A 3 6.04 4.86 9.92
CA ILE A 3 5.05 3.81 10.15
C ILE A 3 3.74 4.46 10.59
N LEU A 4 2.67 4.22 9.84
CA LEU A 4 1.32 4.70 10.16
C LEU A 4 0.62 3.72 11.10
N LYS A 5 -0.39 4.20 11.82
CA LYS A 5 -1.30 3.33 12.58
C LYS A 5 -2.40 2.80 11.66
N LEU A 6 -2.93 1.61 11.96
CA LEU A 6 -4.04 1.00 11.25
C LEU A 6 -5.05 0.50 12.27
N THR A 7 -6.34 0.77 12.06
CA THR A 7 -7.40 0.24 12.93
C THR A 7 -7.81 -1.16 12.48
N ASP A 8 -8.29 -2.01 13.39
CA ASP A 8 -8.71 -3.38 13.06
C ASP A 8 -9.79 -3.41 11.98
N LYS A 9 -10.72 -2.45 12.00
CA LYS A 9 -11.75 -2.31 10.97
C LYS A 9 -11.13 -2.12 9.59
N VAL A 10 -10.15 -1.23 9.46
CA VAL A 10 -9.50 -0.92 8.18
C VAL A 10 -8.56 -2.05 7.76
N TYR A 11 -7.92 -2.71 8.73
CA TYR A 11 -7.15 -3.94 8.49
C TYR A 11 -8.01 -5.04 7.87
N ASN A 12 -9.18 -5.33 8.45
CA ASN A 12 -10.09 -6.34 7.91
C ASN A 12 -10.57 -5.97 6.50
N GLN A 13 -10.95 -4.70 6.29
CA GLN A 13 -11.30 -4.20 4.96
C GLN A 13 -10.18 -4.38 3.93
N TYR A 14 -8.93 -4.13 4.32
CA TYR A 14 -7.79 -4.28 3.44
C TYR A 14 -7.57 -5.75 3.03
N ARG A 15 -7.70 -6.68 3.98
CA ARG A 15 -7.57 -8.12 3.71
C ARG A 15 -8.65 -8.65 2.78
N GLU A 16 -9.88 -8.19 2.95
CA GLU A 16 -11.03 -8.69 2.19
C GLU A 16 -11.14 -8.08 0.80
N ASN A 17 -10.75 -6.81 0.63
CA ASN A 17 -11.00 -6.07 -0.60
C ASN A 17 -9.78 -5.93 -1.51
N VAL A 18 -8.57 -6.27 -1.04
CA VAL A 18 -7.35 -6.21 -1.86
C VAL A 18 -6.81 -7.62 -2.05
N ARG A 19 -6.92 -8.10 -3.29
CA ARG A 19 -6.52 -9.47 -3.69
C ARG A 19 -5.06 -9.76 -3.29
N GLY A 20 -4.84 -10.94 -2.73
CA GLY A 20 -3.51 -11.41 -2.30
C GLY A 20 -3.12 -10.95 -0.90
N ASN A 21 -4.02 -10.30 -0.16
CA ASN A 21 -3.80 -9.89 1.23
C ASN A 21 -4.66 -10.71 2.23
N GLU A 22 -5.30 -11.80 1.82
CA GLU A 22 -6.28 -12.53 2.64
C GLU A 22 -5.67 -13.07 3.93
N HIS A 23 -4.37 -13.42 3.92
CA HIS A 23 -3.66 -14.07 5.03
C HIS A 23 -2.54 -13.22 5.65
N ILE A 24 -2.47 -11.91 5.35
CA ILE A 24 -1.41 -11.06 5.92
C ILE A 24 -1.70 -10.71 7.39
N THR A 25 -0.63 -10.57 8.17
CA THR A 25 -0.71 -10.09 9.56
C THR A 25 -1.02 -8.59 9.60
N LEU A 26 -1.49 -8.10 10.76
CA LEU A 26 -1.71 -6.67 10.99
C LEU A 26 -0.42 -5.85 10.76
N ASP A 27 0.71 -6.34 11.26
CA ASP A 27 2.02 -5.69 11.09
C ASP A 27 2.42 -5.59 9.60
N GLN A 28 2.26 -6.68 8.84
CA GLN A 28 2.50 -6.67 7.39
C GLN A 28 1.54 -5.73 6.65
N ALA A 29 0.27 -5.65 7.06
CA ALA A 29 -0.67 -4.70 6.49
C ALA A 29 -0.25 -3.25 6.74
N VAL A 30 0.13 -2.92 7.98
CA VAL A 30 0.63 -1.59 8.38
C VAL A 30 1.84 -1.20 7.55
N ARG A 31 2.83 -2.09 7.42
CA ARG A 31 4.05 -1.86 6.64
C ARG A 31 3.75 -1.64 5.17
N LYS A 32 2.93 -2.51 4.55
CA LYS A 32 2.52 -2.39 3.14
C LYS A 32 1.81 -1.07 2.86
N LEU A 33 0.85 -0.69 3.69
CA LEU A 33 0.08 0.54 3.48
C LEU A 33 0.92 1.80 3.73
N SER A 34 1.76 1.79 4.78
CA SER A 34 2.70 2.87 5.05
C SER A 34 3.69 3.05 3.89
N ARG A 35 4.16 1.95 3.32
CA ARG A 35 5.02 1.96 2.14
C ARG A 35 4.31 2.50 0.90
N ASN A 36 3.05 2.12 0.67
CA ASN A 36 2.25 2.67 -0.42
C ASN A 36 2.11 4.20 -0.30
N VAL A 37 1.84 4.69 0.91
CA VAL A 37 1.73 6.13 1.21
C VAL A 37 3.06 6.83 0.92
N GLN A 38 4.18 6.33 1.49
CA GLN A 38 5.50 6.94 1.26
C GLN A 38 5.88 6.93 -0.23
N LEU A 39 5.56 5.86 -0.96
CA LEU A 39 5.83 5.81 -2.39
C LEU A 39 5.07 6.89 -3.16
N VAL A 40 3.79 7.11 -2.88
CA VAL A 40 3.01 8.19 -3.51
C VAL A 40 3.58 9.56 -3.13
N GLU A 41 3.96 9.77 -1.87
CA GLU A 41 4.61 11.00 -1.40
C GLU A 41 5.88 11.34 -2.17
N GLU A 42 6.71 10.34 -2.46
CA GLU A 42 8.00 10.54 -3.11
C GLU A 42 7.90 10.71 -4.63
N VAL A 43 7.00 9.98 -5.30
CA VAL A 43 7.05 9.82 -6.76
C VAL A 43 5.84 10.37 -7.51
N ALA A 44 4.74 10.66 -6.82
CA ALA A 44 3.49 11.06 -7.42
C ALA A 44 2.71 12.04 -6.50
N PRO A 45 3.30 13.17 -6.09
CA PRO A 45 2.66 14.13 -5.19
C PRO A 45 1.36 14.71 -5.75
N GLU A 46 1.18 14.72 -7.07
CA GLU A 46 -0.06 15.10 -7.75
C GLU A 46 -1.24 14.16 -7.43
N ARG A 47 -0.96 12.95 -6.94
CA ARG A 47 -1.95 11.94 -6.51
C ARG A 47 -2.31 12.06 -5.02
N ILE A 48 -1.95 13.18 -4.38
CA ILE A 48 -2.22 13.46 -2.97
C ILE A 48 -3.34 14.51 -2.88
N LYS A 49 -4.46 14.11 -2.28
CA LYS A 49 -5.59 15.02 -2.02
C LYS A 49 -5.63 15.40 -0.56
N ARG A 50 -5.45 16.69 -0.26
CA ARG A 50 -5.57 17.24 1.09
C ARG A 50 -7.02 17.63 1.38
N HIS A 51 -7.49 17.24 2.56
CA HIS A 51 -8.76 17.64 3.14
C HIS A 51 -8.50 18.40 4.45
N LEU A 52 -9.55 18.97 5.06
CA LEU A 52 -9.42 19.81 6.26
C LEU A 52 -8.63 19.14 7.40
N LEU A 53 -8.84 17.83 7.64
CA LEU A 53 -8.17 17.08 8.71
C LEU A 53 -7.44 15.83 8.23
N SER A 54 -7.62 15.44 6.97
CA SER A 54 -7.09 14.18 6.45
C SER A 54 -6.40 14.36 5.11
N VAL A 55 -5.58 13.40 4.74
CA VAL A 55 -4.91 13.34 3.45
C VAL A 55 -5.22 12.00 2.81
N THR A 56 -5.65 12.01 1.55
CA THR A 56 -5.85 10.81 0.75
C THR A 56 -4.68 10.66 -0.23
N TYR A 57 -4.10 9.46 -0.26
CA TYR A 57 -3.02 9.06 -1.15
C TYR A 57 -3.53 8.02 -2.14
N SER A 58 -3.49 8.31 -3.44
CA SER A 58 -3.99 7.40 -4.47
C SER A 58 -2.87 6.53 -5.04
N TYR A 59 -2.72 5.31 -4.50
CA TYR A 59 -1.77 4.30 -4.95
C TYR A 59 -2.42 3.38 -6.00
N GLY A 60 -2.19 3.65 -7.29
CA GLY A 60 -2.91 2.96 -8.36
C GLY A 60 -4.42 3.10 -8.19
N ASN A 61 -5.14 1.98 -8.06
CA ASN A 61 -6.58 1.96 -7.80
C ASN A 61 -6.94 1.99 -6.30
N LEU A 62 -5.95 2.07 -5.41
CA LEU A 62 -6.16 2.05 -3.97
C LEU A 62 -6.03 3.46 -3.39
N ASP A 63 -7.13 4.00 -2.88
CA ASP A 63 -7.11 5.24 -2.10
C ASP A 63 -6.89 4.91 -0.62
N ILE A 64 -5.89 5.56 -0.03
CA ILE A 64 -5.52 5.40 1.38
C ILE A 64 -5.73 6.75 2.07
N ARG A 65 -6.70 6.84 2.98
CA ARG A 65 -6.97 8.06 3.75
C ARG A 65 -6.31 8.00 5.12
N VAL A 66 -5.51 9.02 5.43
CA VAL A 66 -4.77 9.18 6.68
C VAL A 66 -5.29 10.40 7.45
N LEU A 67 -5.62 10.20 8.73
CA LEU A 67 -6.02 11.22 9.69
C LEU A 67 -5.06 11.13 10.89
N PHE A 68 -4.34 12.22 11.18
CA PHE A 68 -3.37 12.29 12.28
C PHE A 68 -2.42 11.07 12.40
N GLY A 69 -1.85 10.64 11.27
CA GLY A 69 -0.91 9.50 11.23
C GLY A 69 -1.56 8.11 11.32
N THR A 70 -2.89 8.04 11.30
CA THR A 70 -3.66 6.80 11.32
C THR A 70 -4.39 6.60 10.00
N ILE A 71 -4.30 5.43 9.40
CA ILE A 71 -5.07 5.04 8.22
C ILE A 71 -6.49 4.74 8.67
N VAL A 72 -7.44 5.56 8.22
CA VAL A 72 -8.85 5.53 8.66
C VAL A 72 -9.80 5.00 7.60
N SER A 73 -9.37 4.91 6.34
CA SER A 73 -10.17 4.36 5.26
C SER A 73 -9.28 3.90 4.11
N ILE A 74 -9.69 2.79 3.49
CA ILE A 74 -9.09 2.25 2.28
C ILE A 74 -10.23 1.98 1.29
N ILE A 75 -10.09 2.48 0.06
CA ILE A 75 -11.06 2.24 -1.01
C ILE A 75 -10.29 1.63 -2.19
N ASN A 76 -10.65 0.40 -2.55
CA ASN A 76 -10.11 -0.25 -3.74
C ASN A 76 -11.10 -0.07 -4.91
N HIS A 77 -10.76 0.80 -5.85
CA HIS A 77 -11.60 1.08 -7.01
C HIS A 77 -11.55 -0.09 -8.01
N LYS A 78 -12.71 -0.69 -8.26
CA LYS A 78 -12.89 -1.72 -9.29
C LYS A 78 -13.18 -1.03 -10.61
N GLY A 79 -12.51 -1.43 -11.69
CA GLY A 79 -12.72 -0.85 -13.01
C GLY A 79 -11.42 -0.68 -13.78
N GLU A 80 -11.38 0.34 -14.64
CA GLU A 80 -10.21 0.66 -15.44
C GLU A 80 -8.97 0.85 -14.55
N ALA A 81 -7.83 0.38 -15.07
CA ALA A 81 -6.56 0.55 -14.39
C ALA A 81 -6.22 2.05 -14.36
N SER A 82 -5.77 2.52 -13.21
CA SER A 82 -5.23 3.86 -13.11
C SER A 82 -4.12 4.06 -14.14
N ASP A 83 -4.11 5.25 -14.74
CA ASP A 83 -3.05 5.85 -15.55
C ASP A 83 -1.68 5.96 -14.86
N TRP A 84 -1.58 5.57 -13.59
CA TRP A 84 -0.37 5.70 -12.79
C TRP A 84 0.77 4.82 -13.31
N LYS A 85 1.86 5.46 -13.71
CA LYS A 85 3.11 4.79 -14.06
C LYS A 85 3.79 4.29 -12.79
N PHE A 86 3.60 3.00 -12.51
CA PHE A 86 4.07 2.36 -11.30
C PHE A 86 5.63 2.40 -11.18
N PRO A 87 6.19 3.03 -10.12
CA PRO A 87 7.63 3.24 -9.94
C PRO A 87 8.32 2.00 -9.36
N LYS A 88 8.49 0.96 -10.20
CA LYS A 88 8.96 -0.36 -9.76
C LYS A 88 10.25 -0.36 -8.95
N ARG A 89 11.28 0.42 -9.35
CA ARG A 89 12.57 0.43 -8.64
C ARG A 89 12.41 0.91 -7.20
N ARG A 90 11.75 2.06 -7.01
CA ARG A 90 11.56 2.65 -5.68
C ARG A 90 10.64 1.79 -4.80
N TYR A 91 9.64 1.13 -5.39
CA TYR A 91 8.82 0.16 -4.68
C TYR A 91 9.65 -0.97 -4.04
N ILE A 92 10.62 -1.53 -4.77
CA ILE A 92 11.46 -2.64 -4.29
C ILE A 92 12.39 -2.15 -3.16
N GLU A 93 12.98 -0.97 -3.33
CA GLU A 93 13.80 -0.33 -2.28
C GLU A 93 12.99 -0.15 -0.99
N LEU A 94 11.82 0.48 -1.08
CA LEU A 94 10.97 0.68 0.08
C LEU A 94 10.44 -0.63 0.68
N THR A 95 10.19 -1.64 -0.14
CA THR A 95 9.76 -2.97 0.35
C THR A 95 10.81 -3.59 1.28
N LYS A 96 12.09 -3.41 0.96
CA LYS A 96 13.20 -3.81 1.84
C LYS A 96 13.30 -2.93 3.08
N GLU A 97 13.20 -1.62 2.93
CA GLU A 97 13.26 -0.66 4.05
C GLU A 97 12.17 -0.93 5.10
N TYR A 98 10.95 -1.21 4.63
CA TYR A 98 9.80 -1.53 5.48
C TYR A 98 9.78 -2.97 5.99
N GLN A 99 10.73 -3.83 5.55
CA GLN A 99 10.80 -5.26 5.91
C GLN A 99 9.47 -5.99 5.62
N ILE A 100 8.96 -5.80 4.41
CA ILE A 100 7.74 -6.50 3.96
C ILE A 100 8.15 -7.87 3.42
N ASP A 101 7.51 -8.92 3.92
CA ASP A 101 7.91 -10.32 3.66
C ASP A 101 7.57 -10.77 2.23
N ASP A 102 6.47 -10.25 1.66
CA ASP A 102 6.16 -10.45 0.25
C ASP A 102 6.64 -9.28 -0.60
N ASP A 103 7.57 -9.59 -1.52
CA ASP A 103 7.86 -8.72 -2.64
C ASP A 103 7.37 -9.40 -3.90
N LYS A 104 6.29 -8.86 -4.47
CA LYS A 104 5.71 -9.33 -5.74
C LYS A 104 6.71 -9.33 -6.92
N PHE A 105 7.84 -8.62 -6.80
CA PHE A 105 8.91 -8.60 -7.80
C PHE A 105 10.17 -9.36 -7.41
N ASN A 106 10.25 -9.86 -6.18
CA ASN A 106 11.33 -10.75 -5.76
C ASN A 106 10.97 -12.18 -6.15
N THR A 107 11.07 -12.49 -7.44
CA THR A 107 10.96 -13.86 -7.92
C THR A 107 12.26 -14.62 -7.64
N LYS A 108 12.45 -15.09 -6.41
CA LYS A 108 12.96 -16.48 -6.26
C LYS A 108 11.78 -17.41 -6.49
N ARG A 109 11.30 -17.47 -7.74
CA ARG A 109 10.51 -18.63 -8.19
C ARG A 109 11.49 -19.78 -8.21
N THR A 110 11.45 -20.63 -7.19
CA THR A 110 11.96 -22.00 -7.28
C THR A 110 11.15 -22.66 -8.40
N TYR A 111 11.69 -22.61 -9.62
CA TYR A 111 11.26 -23.47 -10.71
C TYR A 111 11.74 -24.87 -10.30
N ASN A 112 10.93 -25.59 -9.53
CA ASN A 112 11.08 -27.04 -9.45
C ASN A 112 10.76 -27.57 -10.85
N LYS A 113 11.79 -27.73 -11.68
CA LYS A 113 11.76 -28.65 -12.82
C LYS A 113 11.40 -30.02 -12.24
N ARG A 114 10.15 -30.42 -12.44
CA ARG A 114 9.81 -31.85 -12.49
C ARG A 114 10.25 -32.40 -13.83
#